data_AF-A0A847A832-F1
#
_entry.id   AF-A0A847A832-F1
#
_cell.length_a   1.000
_cell.length_b   1.000
_cell.length_c   1.000
_cell.angle_alpha   90.00
_cell.angle_beta   90.00
_cell.angle_gamma   90.00
#
_symmetry.space_group_name_H-M   'P 1'
#
loop_
_entity.id
_entity.type
_entity.pdbx_description
1 polymer ?
#
loop_
_entity_poly.entity_id
_entity_poly.type
_entity_poly.pdbx_seq_one_letter_code
_entity_poly.pdbx_strand_id
1 'polypeptide(L)'
;HKLTDEGLANLVEAEWTLTPVADRMGLRFDGPGAAWKQEQQPFGAGQDPSNITDAGYAVGSIQIPGGTQPIVLHCDAVSGGGYAQAATVISADMDLFARMSPGTKVRFVPVTMQEALDARAARAALLQRVWS
;
A
#
# COMPACT_ATOMS: atom_id res chain seq x y z
N HIS A 1 -2.81 11.89 9.21
CA HIS A 1 -3.07 10.51 8.74
C HIS A 1 -4.09 9.85 9.66
N LYS A 2 -4.91 8.91 9.16
CA LYS A 2 -6.00 8.25 9.91
C LYS A 2 -5.55 7.04 10.76
N LEU A 3 -4.33 6.53 10.57
CA LEU A 3 -3.73 5.55 11.49
C LEU A 3 -3.45 6.19 12.85
N THR A 4 -3.41 5.36 13.90
CA THR A 4 -2.78 5.72 15.18
C THR A 4 -1.27 5.90 14.99
N ASP A 5 -0.60 6.56 15.93
CA ASP A 5 0.86 6.74 15.84
C ASP A 5 1.58 5.38 15.88
N GLU A 6 1.11 4.45 16.72
CA GLU A 6 1.57 3.05 16.75
C GLU A 6 1.27 2.34 15.43
N GLY A 7 0.07 2.50 14.87
CA GLY A 7 -0.31 1.88 13.60
C GLY A 7 0.55 2.37 12.43
N LEU A 8 0.88 3.67 12.41
CA LEU A 8 1.81 4.23 11.43
C LEU A 8 3.22 3.68 11.63
N ALA A 9 3.71 3.63 12.88
CA ALA A 9 5.02 3.06 13.20
C ALA A 9 5.10 1.58 12.76
N ASN A 10 4.10 0.77 13.07
CA ASN A 10 4.06 -0.63 12.63
C ASN A 10 4.08 -0.75 11.10
N LEU A 11 3.33 0.08 10.38
CA LEU A 11 3.32 0.04 8.92
C LEU A 11 4.74 0.24 8.35
N VAL A 12 5.51 1.19 8.90
CA VAL A 12 6.78 1.63 8.31
C VAL A 12 8.05 1.03 8.94
N GLU A 13 7.96 0.47 10.15
CA GLU A 13 9.10 -0.06 10.88
C GLU A 13 9.10 -1.59 10.97
N ALA A 14 7.91 -2.21 10.95
CA ALA A 14 7.79 -3.66 11.08
C ALA A 14 8.17 -4.42 9.81
N GLU A 15 8.47 -5.71 9.99
CA GLU A 15 8.56 -6.67 8.90
C GLU A 15 7.19 -7.24 8.59
N TRP A 16 6.86 -7.31 7.30
CA TRP A 16 5.62 -7.83 6.75
C TRP A 16 5.92 -9.03 5.85
N THR A 17 5.14 -10.09 5.96
CA THR A 17 5.32 -11.31 5.17
C THR A 17 4.21 -11.43 4.13
N LEU A 18 4.56 -11.55 2.85
CA LEU A 18 3.60 -11.76 1.78
C LEU A 18 2.87 -13.10 1.98
N THR A 19 1.54 -13.05 2.04
CA THR A 19 0.70 -14.23 2.20
C THR A 19 0.51 -14.95 0.85
N PRO A 20 -0.04 -16.19 0.84
CA PRO A 20 -0.48 -16.84 -0.39
C PRO A 20 -1.63 -16.13 -1.13
N VAL A 21 -2.30 -15.16 -0.48
CA VAL A 21 -3.33 -14.32 -1.13
C VAL A 21 -2.62 -13.16 -1.83
N ALA A 22 -2.03 -13.48 -2.98
CA ALA A 22 -1.26 -12.56 -3.80
C ALA A 22 -1.46 -12.86 -5.29
N ASP A 23 -2.00 -11.89 -6.02
CA ASP A 23 -2.22 -11.98 -7.46
C ASP A 23 -2.08 -10.60 -8.13
N ARG A 24 -2.54 -10.50 -9.38
CA ARG A 24 -2.47 -9.25 -10.16
C ARG A 24 -3.46 -8.18 -9.69
N MET A 25 -4.44 -8.52 -8.86
CA MET A 25 -5.34 -7.55 -8.21
C MET A 25 -4.68 -6.94 -6.98
N GLY A 26 -3.96 -7.73 -6.18
CA GLY A 26 -3.25 -7.19 -5.04
C GLY A 26 -2.45 -8.21 -4.24
N LEU A 27 -1.58 -7.69 -3.38
CA LEU A 27 -0.69 -8.46 -2.53
C LEU A 27 -1.06 -8.22 -1.07
N ARG A 28 -1.45 -9.28 -0.36
CA ARG A 28 -1.81 -9.22 1.07
C ARG A 28 -0.63 -9.64 1.95
N PHE A 29 -0.36 -8.86 2.97
CA PHE A 29 0.75 -9.07 3.89
C PHE A 29 0.28 -9.38 5.31
N ASP A 30 0.98 -10.28 5.97
CA ASP A 30 0.79 -10.64 7.38
C ASP A 30 1.88 -10.00 8.25
N GLY A 31 1.53 -9.61 9.47
CA GLY A 31 2.41 -8.87 10.37
C GLY A 31 1.68 -8.33 11.60
N PRO A 32 2.25 -7.34 12.31
CA PRO A 32 1.76 -6.92 13.63
C PRO A 32 0.45 -6.13 13.63
N GLY A 33 -0.08 -5.74 12.47
CA GLY A 33 -1.23 -4.84 12.37
C GLY A 33 -0.87 -3.37 12.40
N ALA A 34 -1.76 -2.54 11.85
CA ALA A 34 -1.64 -1.09 11.79
C ALA A 34 -3.00 -0.46 12.14
N ALA A 35 -3.22 -0.15 13.41
CA ALA A 35 -4.51 0.29 13.92
C ALA A 35 -4.90 1.69 13.43
N TRP A 36 -6.17 1.84 13.07
CA TRP A 36 -6.81 3.12 12.73
C TRP A 36 -7.25 3.89 13.98
N LYS A 37 -7.24 5.23 13.90
CA LYS A 37 -7.86 6.09 14.92
C LYS A 37 -9.37 5.83 14.94
N GLN A 38 -9.93 5.74 16.14
CA GLN A 38 -11.37 5.63 16.32
C GLN A 38 -12.00 7.01 16.11
N GLU A 39 -12.63 7.19 14.95
CA GLU A 39 -13.28 8.43 14.54
C GLU A 39 -14.71 8.14 14.07
N GLN A 40 -15.60 9.13 14.19
CA GLN A 40 -16.96 8.99 13.67
C GLN A 40 -16.93 8.84 12.15
N GLN A 41 -17.52 7.75 11.63
CA GLN A 41 -17.54 7.47 10.20
C GLN A 41 -18.52 8.41 9.47
N PRO A 42 -18.18 8.87 8.26
CA PRO A 42 -19.07 9.72 7.48
C PRO A 42 -20.32 8.95 7.06
N PHE A 43 -21.42 9.69 6.83
CA PHE A 43 -22.64 9.10 6.31
C PHE A 43 -22.37 8.38 4.97
N GLY A 44 -22.86 7.15 4.84
CA GLY A 44 -22.67 6.33 3.64
C GLY A 44 -21.38 5.51 3.62
N ALA A 45 -20.50 5.62 4.63
CA ALA A 45 -19.40 4.68 4.84
C ALA A 45 -19.81 3.53 5.77
N GLY A 46 -19.08 2.43 5.73
CA GLY A 46 -19.22 1.34 6.71
C GLY A 46 -18.80 1.76 8.13
N GLN A 47 -19.06 0.90 9.11
CA GLN A 47 -18.78 1.19 10.53
C GLN A 47 -17.31 1.00 10.93
N ASP A 48 -16.51 0.33 10.09
CA ASP A 48 -15.11 0.08 10.41
C ASP A 48 -14.30 1.39 10.26
N PRO A 49 -13.35 1.68 11.17
CA PRO A 49 -12.52 2.88 11.07
C PRO A 49 -11.68 3.00 9.79
N SER A 50 -11.43 1.88 9.11
CA SER A 50 -10.79 1.85 7.79
C SER A 50 -11.73 2.23 6.64
N ASN A 51 -13.03 2.44 6.90
CA ASN A 51 -13.98 2.82 5.86
C ASN A 51 -13.97 4.33 5.56
N ILE A 52 -14.31 4.65 4.32
CA ILE A 52 -14.53 6.00 3.79
C ILE A 52 -15.72 5.94 2.84
N THR A 53 -16.27 7.11 2.48
CA THR A 53 -17.09 7.21 1.27
C THR A 53 -16.24 6.85 0.07
N ASP A 54 -16.83 6.15 -0.90
CA ASP A 54 -16.09 5.61 -2.04
C ASP A 54 -15.21 6.66 -2.74
N ALA A 55 -13.95 6.28 -2.97
CA ALA A 55 -12.95 7.10 -3.63
C ALA A 55 -12.17 6.29 -4.67
N GLY A 56 -11.52 6.98 -5.60
CA GLY A 56 -10.66 6.35 -6.60
C GLY A 56 -9.36 5.83 -5.98
N TYR A 57 -8.91 4.65 -6.43
CA TYR A 57 -7.68 4.03 -5.97
C TYR A 57 -6.54 4.21 -6.96
N ALA A 58 -5.40 4.69 -6.44
CA ALA A 58 -4.16 4.67 -7.19
C ALA A 58 -3.59 3.25 -7.22
N VAL A 59 -2.96 2.87 -8.33
CA VAL A 59 -2.14 1.66 -8.40
C VAL A 59 -1.01 1.78 -7.37
N GLY A 60 -0.77 0.71 -6.62
CA GLY A 60 0.17 0.70 -5.49
C GLY A 60 -0.42 1.21 -4.18
N SER A 61 -1.68 1.62 -4.13
CA SER A 61 -2.30 2.05 -2.87
C SER A 61 -2.39 0.91 -1.87
N ILE A 62 -2.16 1.26 -0.60
CA ILE A 62 -2.10 0.33 0.52
C ILE A 62 -3.36 0.48 1.35
N GLN A 63 -4.19 -0.56 1.37
CA GLN A 63 -5.40 -0.63 2.19
C GLN A 63 -5.15 -1.52 3.39
N ILE A 64 -5.72 -1.20 4.54
CA ILE A 64 -5.58 -2.02 5.76
C ILE A 64 -6.95 -2.24 6.40
N PRO A 65 -7.83 -3.08 5.81
CA PRO A 65 -9.15 -3.34 6.36
C PRO A 65 -9.06 -3.81 7.82
N GLY A 66 -9.83 -3.18 8.71
CA GLY A 66 -9.82 -3.49 10.15
C GLY A 66 -8.48 -3.24 10.86
N GLY A 67 -7.51 -2.62 10.19
CA GLY A 67 -6.18 -2.32 10.76
C GLY A 67 -5.28 -3.55 10.97
N THR A 68 -5.52 -4.66 10.26
CA THR A 68 -4.78 -5.92 10.48
C THR A 68 -3.75 -6.19 9.38
N GLN A 69 -4.19 -6.42 8.15
CA GLN A 69 -3.34 -6.87 7.06
C GLN A 69 -3.29 -5.82 5.94
N PRO A 70 -2.10 -5.28 5.61
CA PRO A 70 -1.93 -4.44 4.45
C PRO A 70 -2.20 -5.22 3.16
N ILE A 71 -2.91 -4.57 2.24
CA ILE A 71 -3.18 -5.03 0.89
C ILE A 71 -2.66 -3.96 -0.05
N VAL A 72 -1.64 -4.30 -0.84
CA VAL A 72 -1.11 -3.41 -1.89
C VAL A 72 -1.84 -3.70 -3.18
N LEU A 73 -2.59 -2.73 -3.68
CA LEU A 73 -3.34 -2.85 -4.93
C LEU A 73 -2.41 -2.84 -6.14
N HIS A 74 -2.61 -3.79 -7.05
CA HIS A 74 -1.78 -3.97 -8.23
C HIS A 74 -2.57 -3.66 -9.53
N CYS A 75 -1.96 -3.86 -10.69
CA CYS A 75 -2.47 -3.39 -11.99
C CYS A 75 -3.87 -3.85 -12.39
N ASP A 76 -4.37 -4.97 -11.85
CA ASP A 76 -5.71 -5.49 -12.14
C ASP A 76 -6.70 -5.19 -10.98
N ALA A 77 -6.32 -4.32 -10.04
CA ALA A 77 -7.17 -3.91 -8.93
C ALA A 77 -8.41 -3.14 -9.38
N VAL A 78 -9.41 -3.08 -8.49
CA VAL A 78 -10.57 -2.20 -8.67
C VAL A 78 -10.15 -0.73 -8.66
N SER A 79 -10.83 0.08 -9.48
CA SER A 79 -10.51 1.50 -9.67
C SER A 79 -10.94 2.39 -8.50
N GLY A 80 -11.76 1.88 -7.58
CA GLY A 80 -12.22 2.61 -6.40
C GLY A 80 -13.04 1.75 -5.44
N GLY A 81 -13.36 2.33 -4.29
CA GLY A 81 -14.16 1.68 -3.24
C GLY A 81 -14.09 2.40 -1.90
N GLY A 82 -14.66 1.77 -0.87
CA GLY A 82 -14.90 2.38 0.44
C GLY A 82 -13.84 2.11 1.52
N TYR A 83 -12.67 1.56 1.19
CA TYR A 83 -11.53 1.48 2.12
C TYR A 83 -10.57 2.65 1.99
N ALA A 84 -10.13 3.18 3.13
CA ALA A 84 -9.10 4.18 3.25
C ALA A 84 -7.75 3.65 2.75
N GLN A 85 -7.01 4.51 2.05
CA GLN A 85 -5.65 4.23 1.60
C GLN A 85 -4.68 4.80 2.64
N ALA A 86 -3.94 3.93 3.32
CA ALA A 86 -2.98 4.32 4.36
C ALA A 86 -1.73 4.99 3.75
N ALA A 87 -1.28 4.49 2.60
CA ALA A 87 -0.12 4.97 1.85
C ALA A 87 -0.23 4.50 0.38
N THR A 88 0.77 4.85 -0.43
CA THR A 88 0.89 4.40 -1.83
C THR A 88 2.34 4.05 -2.13
N VAL A 89 2.58 2.85 -2.67
CA VAL A 89 3.87 2.44 -3.20
C VAL A 89 4.23 3.31 -4.41
N ILE A 90 5.47 3.79 -4.48
CA ILE A 90 5.92 4.60 -5.62
C ILE A 90 5.97 3.78 -6.90
N SER A 91 5.67 4.42 -8.03
CA SER A 91 5.68 3.75 -9.34
C SER A 91 7.01 3.06 -9.69
N ALA A 92 8.13 3.57 -9.17
CA ALA A 92 9.45 3.00 -9.43
C ALA A 92 9.66 1.61 -8.80
N ASP A 93 8.91 1.31 -7.74
CA ASP A 93 9.07 0.09 -6.94
C ASP A 93 8.02 -0.97 -7.25
N MET A 94 7.02 -0.69 -8.09
CA MET A 94 5.96 -1.65 -8.44
C MET A 94 6.50 -2.95 -9.06
N ASP A 95 7.64 -2.89 -9.75
CA ASP A 95 8.35 -4.07 -10.27
C ASP A 95 8.86 -5.02 -9.18
N LEU A 96 9.11 -4.51 -7.97
CA LEU A 96 9.46 -5.35 -6.83
C LEU A 96 8.27 -6.23 -6.48
N PHE A 97 7.08 -5.63 -6.35
CA PHE A 97 5.82 -6.32 -6.05
C PHE A 97 5.46 -7.34 -7.11
N ALA A 98 5.63 -7.00 -8.40
CA ALA A 98 5.35 -7.91 -9.52
C ALA A 98 6.19 -9.20 -9.50
N ARG A 99 7.30 -9.24 -8.77
CA ARG A 99 8.24 -10.38 -8.69
C ARG A 99 8.22 -11.10 -7.33
N MET A 100 7.44 -10.62 -6.36
CA MET A 100 7.40 -11.25 -5.04
C MET A 100 6.70 -12.61 -5.09
N SER A 101 7.11 -13.51 -4.21
CA SER A 101 6.46 -14.80 -3.99
C SER A 101 5.96 -14.93 -2.54
N PRO A 102 4.90 -15.71 -2.26
CA PRO A 102 4.46 -15.94 -0.88
C PRO A 102 5.62 -16.34 0.04
N GLY A 103 5.65 -15.76 1.24
CA GLY A 103 6.76 -15.87 2.19
C GLY A 103 7.84 -14.78 2.05
N THR A 104 7.78 -13.94 1.01
CA THR A 104 8.68 -12.78 0.88
C THR A 104 8.47 -11.82 2.05
N LYS A 105 9.56 -11.45 2.72
CA LYS A 105 9.58 -10.47 3.81
C LYS A 105 9.91 -9.10 3.27
N VAL A 106 9.14 -8.09 3.67
CA VAL A 106 9.28 -6.70 3.24
C VAL A 106 9.15 -5.74 4.42
N ARG A 107 9.65 -4.52 4.24
CA ARG A 107 9.36 -3.37 5.11
C ARG A 107 8.94 -2.21 4.20
N PHE A 108 7.90 -1.49 4.58
CA PHE A 108 7.50 -0.28 3.85
C PHE A 108 8.35 0.90 4.33
N VAL A 109 9.03 1.59 3.42
CA VAL A 109 9.87 2.74 3.77
C VAL A 109 9.15 4.02 3.37
N PRO A 110 8.96 4.98 4.30
CA PRO A 110 8.37 6.27 3.95
C PRO A 110 9.38 7.06 3.11
N VAL A 111 8.89 7.66 2.04
CA VAL A 111 9.69 8.51 1.16
C VAL A 111 9.03 9.87 1.00
N THR A 112 9.85 10.87 0.76
CA THR A 112 9.42 12.20 0.36
C THR A 112 8.97 12.20 -1.11
N MET A 113 8.23 13.23 -1.49
CA MET A 113 7.86 13.42 -2.90
C MET A 113 9.09 13.56 -3.80
N GLN A 114 10.15 14.22 -3.33
CA GLN A 114 11.39 14.39 -4.10
C GLN A 114 12.08 13.05 -4.36
N GLU A 115 12.24 12.22 -3.32
CA GLU A 115 12.82 10.87 -3.46
C GLU A 115 12.00 9.99 -4.41
N ALA A 116 10.66 10.08 -4.37
CA ALA A 116 9.79 9.36 -5.28
C ALA A 116 9.98 9.80 -6.75
N LEU A 117 10.14 11.10 -6.99
CA LEU A 117 10.38 11.66 -8.33
C LEU A 117 11.77 11.29 -8.85
N ASP A 118 12.78 11.36 -7.98
CA ASP A 118 14.16 11.00 -8.31
C ASP A 118 14.27 9.50 -8.66
N ALA A 119 13.63 8.63 -7.87
CA ALA A 119 13.56 7.20 -8.16
C ALA A 119 12.87 6.91 -9.50
N ARG A 120 11.79 7.63 -9.82
CA ARG A 120 11.10 7.53 -11.11
C ARG A 120 11.99 7.96 -12.27
N ALA A 121 12.72 9.07 -12.13
CA ALA A 121 13.64 9.57 -13.15
C ALA A 121 14.82 8.60 -13.38
N ALA A 122 15.43 8.10 -12.30
CA ALA A 122 16.51 7.12 -12.36
C ALA A 122 16.09 5.84 -13.07
N ARG A 123 14.88 5.33 -12.76
CA ARG A 123 14.33 4.15 -13.42
C ARG A 123 14.07 4.38 -14.91
N ALA A 124 13.52 5.53 -15.30
CA ALA A 124 13.32 5.87 -16.70
C ALA A 124 14.65 5.91 -17.47
N ALA A 125 15.69 6.52 -16.89
CA ALA A 125 17.03 6.55 -17.49
C ALA A 125 17.66 5.15 -17.62
N LEU A 126 17.45 4.27 -16.63
CA LEU A 126 17.92 2.88 -16.71
C LEU A 126 17.24 2.13 -17.87
N LEU A 127 15.93 2.23 -17.99
CA LEU A 127 15.18 1.58 -19.08
C LEU A 127 15.63 2.10 -20.44
N GLN A 128 15.83 3.41 -20.59
CA GLN A 128 16.36 3.98 -21.83
C GLN A 128 17.73 3.39 -22.20
N ARG A 129 18.63 3.19 -21.24
CA ARG A 129 19.97 2.62 -21.48
C ARG A 129 19.97 1.14 -21.85
N VAL A 130 19.02 0.36 -21.33
CA VAL A 130 18.94 -1.08 -21.59
C VAL A 130 18.27 -1.37 -22.94
N TRP A 131 17.37 -0.50 -23.37
CA TRP A 131 16.54 -0.68 -24.57
C TRP A 131 16.97 0.22 -25.74
N SER A 132 18.06 0.97 -25.61
CA SER A 132 18.75 1.69 -26.69
C SER A 132 19.82 0.83 -27.33
#